data_AF-A0A847H142-F1
#
_entry.id   AF-A0A847H142-F1
#
_cell.length_a   1.000
_cell.length_b   1.000
_cell.length_c   1.000
_cell.angle_alpha   90.00
_cell.angle_beta   90.00
_cell.angle_gamma   90.00
#
_symmetry.space_group_name_H-M   'P 1'
#
loop_
_entity.id
_entity.type
_entity.pdbx_description
1 polymer ?
#
loop_
_entity_poly.entity_id
_entity_poly.type
_entity_poly.pdbx_seq_one_letter_code
_entity_poly.pdbx_strand_id
1 'polypeptide(L)'
;MNAHLIERQFAKIGARALVRNDTRPDGETGVRIDIGHDDEGEFFDIAVARGANSGLAVIDTQPRLRHLLLLSRQDDDKHKFLCGHDERHWFVAAV
;
A
#
# COMPACT_ATOMS: atom_id res chain seq x y z
N MET A 1 -1.43 -13.77 1.19
CA MET A 1 -1.19 -12.47 0.53
C MET A 1 0.01 -12.60 -0.41
N ASN A 2 -0.07 -12.11 -1.64
CA ASN A 2 1.04 -12.19 -2.59
C ASN A 2 1.77 -10.84 -2.65
N ALA A 3 2.64 -10.57 -1.66
CA ALA A 3 3.37 -9.32 -1.51
C ALA A 3 4.01 -8.85 -2.82
N HIS A 4 4.67 -9.78 -3.51
CA HIS A 4 5.34 -9.53 -4.79
C HIS A 4 4.40 -9.09 -5.93
N LEU A 5 3.11 -9.45 -5.90
CA LEU A 5 2.15 -8.94 -6.89
C LEU A 5 1.82 -7.47 -6.65
N ILE A 6 1.68 -7.06 -5.38
CA ILE A 6 1.39 -5.67 -5.02
C ILE A 6 2.57 -4.78 -5.37
N GLU A 7 3.79 -5.16 -4.97
CA GLU A 7 5.02 -4.43 -5.28
C GLU A 7 5.20 -4.21 -6.78
N ARG A 8 4.91 -5.23 -7.60
CA ARG A 8 4.93 -5.11 -9.06
C ARG A 8 3.89 -4.14 -9.63
N GLN A 9 2.75 -3.94 -8.98
CA GLN A 9 1.79 -2.89 -9.42
C GLN A 9 2.31 -1.50 -9.10
N PHE A 10 2.94 -1.30 -7.93
CA PHE A 10 3.59 -0.03 -7.58
C PHE A 10 4.72 0.31 -8.55
N ALA A 11 5.50 -0.69 -8.98
CA ALA A 11 6.53 -0.50 -10.01
C ALA A 11 5.95 0.05 -11.33
N LYS A 12 4.69 -0.25 -11.69
CA LYS A 12 4.05 0.28 -12.91
C LYS A 12 3.79 1.79 -12.86
N ILE A 13 3.63 2.37 -11.67
CA ILE A 13 3.49 3.83 -11.50
C ILE A 13 4.84 4.52 -11.27
N GLY A 14 5.94 3.76 -11.34
CA GLY A 14 7.29 4.23 -11.08
C GLY A 14 7.66 4.26 -9.59
N ALA A 15 6.85 3.66 -8.72
CA ALA A 15 7.08 3.65 -7.28
C ALA A 15 7.83 2.39 -6.83
N ARG A 16 8.65 2.54 -5.79
CA ARG A 16 9.13 1.43 -4.95
C ARG A 16 8.10 1.16 -3.86
N ALA A 17 7.89 -0.10 -3.51
CA ALA A 17 7.04 -0.50 -2.39
C ALA A 17 7.66 -1.68 -1.66
N LEU A 18 7.51 -1.69 -0.34
CA LEU A 18 7.89 -2.78 0.54
C LEU A 18 6.62 -3.28 1.25
N VAL A 19 6.22 -4.52 0.96
CA VAL A 19 5.07 -5.12 1.64
C VAL A 19 5.57 -6.07 2.72
N ARG A 20 5.25 -5.76 3.99
CA ARG A 20 5.71 -6.51 5.15
C ARG A 20 4.57 -6.90 6.07
N ASN A 21 4.82 -7.91 6.90
CA ASN A 21 3.93 -8.21 8.01
C ASN A 21 4.03 -7.07 9.03
N ASP A 22 2.89 -6.64 9.53
CA ASP A 22 2.84 -5.77 10.69
C ASP A 22 3.29 -6.55 11.95
N THR A 23 4.04 -5.89 12.82
CA THR A 23 4.58 -6.47 14.06
C THR A 23 3.81 -6.01 15.30
N ARG A 24 2.73 -5.26 15.13
CA ARG A 24 1.85 -4.82 16.22
C ARG A 24 1.15 -6.02 16.89
N PRO A 25 0.79 -5.89 18.19
CA PRO A 25 0.13 -6.97 18.94
C PRO A 25 -1.18 -7.43 18.28
N ASP A 26 -1.49 -8.72 18.43
CA ASP A 26 -2.75 -9.31 17.98
C ASP A 26 -3.94 -8.54 18.61
N GLY A 27 -4.67 -7.80 17.77
CA GLY A 27 -5.77 -6.93 18.19
C GLY A 27 -5.84 -5.60 17.44
N GLU A 28 -4.70 -5.10 16.95
CA GLU A 28 -4.68 -4.03 15.96
C GLU A 28 -4.74 -4.62 14.55
N THR A 29 -5.83 -4.35 13.87
CA THR A 29 -6.18 -5.01 12.62
C THR A 29 -6.10 -4.00 11.47
N GLY A 30 -5.75 -4.44 10.26
CA GLY A 30 -5.86 -3.63 9.04
C GLY A 30 -4.55 -3.46 8.26
N VAL A 31 -4.48 -2.39 7.46
CA VAL A 31 -3.28 -1.99 6.70
C VAL A 31 -2.80 -0.63 7.19
N ARG A 32 -1.49 -0.48 7.32
CA ARG A 32 -0.82 0.81 7.47
C ARG A 32 0.03 1.05 6.23
N ILE A 33 -0.10 2.25 5.68
CA ILE A 33 0.63 2.68 4.49
C ILE A 33 1.27 4.01 4.84
N ASP A 34 2.59 4.06 4.75
CA ASP A 34 3.37 5.28 4.94
C ASP A 34 4.34 5.47 3.77
N ILE A 35 4.93 6.66 3.69
CA ILE A 35 6.07 6.94 2.81
C ILE A 35 7.35 6.80 3.63
N GLY A 36 8.12 5.76 3.33
CA GLY A 36 9.48 5.59 3.84
C GLY A 36 10.51 6.30 2.96
N HIS A 37 11.73 6.43 3.48
CA HIS A 37 12.86 6.99 2.75
C HIS A 37 14.13 6.22 3.10
N ASP A 38 14.91 5.84 2.09
CA ASP A 38 16.24 5.23 2.21
C ASP A 38 17.22 5.89 1.22
N ASP A 39 18.45 5.38 1.12
CA ASP A 39 19.48 5.91 0.22
C ASP A 39 19.11 5.84 -1.27
N GLU A 40 18.12 5.02 -1.64
CA GLU A 40 17.58 4.90 -3.01
C GLU A 40 16.34 5.80 -3.24
N GLY A 41 15.89 6.52 -2.20
CA GLY A 41 14.80 7.49 -2.25
C GLY A 41 13.52 7.07 -1.51
N GLU A 42 12.41 7.73 -1.85
CA GLU A 42 11.11 7.45 -1.25
C GLU A 42 10.50 6.13 -1.74
N PHE A 43 9.80 5.43 -0.85
CA PHE A 43 9.07 4.20 -1.14
C PHE A 43 7.80 4.06 -0.30
N PHE A 44 6.83 3.29 -0.77
CA PHE A 44 5.65 2.95 0.01
C PHE A 44 5.96 1.82 0.99
N ASP A 45 5.88 2.09 2.29
CA ASP A 45 5.95 1.06 3.33
C ASP A 45 4.53 0.57 3.66
N ILE A 46 4.24 -0.69 3.33
CA ILE A 46 2.91 -1.28 3.46
C ILE A 46 2.98 -2.40 4.50
N ALA A 47 2.54 -2.09 5.72
CA ALA A 47 2.44 -3.05 6.81
C ALA A 47 1.03 -3.64 6.88
N VAL A 48 0.92 -4.96 6.80
CA VAL A 48 -0.35 -5.69 6.81
C VAL A 48 -0.46 -6.53 8.08
N ALA A 49 -1.49 -6.29 8.89
CA ALA A 49 -1.74 -7.05 10.11
C ALA A 49 -1.95 -8.54 9.81
N ARG A 50 -1.48 -9.41 10.71
CA ARG A 50 -1.74 -10.85 10.61
C ARG A 50 -3.14 -11.15 11.15
N GLY A 51 -4.03 -11.68 10.32
CA GLY A 51 -5.38 -12.04 10.71
C GLY A 51 -6.14 -12.79 9.61
N ALA A 52 -7.15 -13.57 9.99
CA ALA A 52 -7.77 -14.57 9.11
C ALA A 52 -8.54 -14.01 7.90
N ASN A 53 -8.88 -12.71 7.86
CA ASN A 53 -9.67 -12.09 6.78
C ASN A 53 -9.10 -10.76 6.25
N SER A 54 -7.81 -10.46 6.46
CA SER A 54 -7.20 -9.24 5.89
C SER A 54 -6.79 -9.48 4.42
N GLY A 55 -7.45 -8.80 3.49
CA GLY A 55 -7.18 -8.89 2.06
C GLY A 55 -6.71 -7.55 1.50
N LEU A 56 -5.55 -7.53 0.83
CA LEU A 56 -5.06 -6.37 0.11
C LEU A 56 -5.19 -6.59 -1.40
N ALA A 57 -5.78 -5.64 -2.10
CA ALA A 57 -5.98 -5.72 -3.55
C ALA A 57 -5.72 -4.36 -4.22
N VAL A 58 -5.04 -4.39 -5.37
CA VAL A 58 -4.96 -3.22 -6.25
C VAL A 58 -6.22 -3.19 -7.11
N ILE A 59 -6.97 -2.09 -7.04
CA ILE A 59 -8.24 -1.92 -7.73
C ILE A 59 -8.07 -1.13 -9.03
N ASP A 60 -7.14 -0.17 -9.04
CA ASP A 60 -6.84 0.62 -10.22
C ASP A 60 -5.35 0.98 -10.27
N THR A 61 -4.81 1.12 -11.47
CA THR A 61 -3.42 1.50 -11.71
C THR A 61 -3.35 2.40 -12.93
N GLN A 62 -2.91 3.63 -12.73
CA GLN A 62 -2.82 4.68 -13.74
C GLN A 62 -1.38 5.16 -13.89
N PRO A 63 -0.53 4.46 -14.68
CA PRO A 63 0.89 4.79 -14.84
C PRO A 63 1.15 6.23 -15.27
N ARG A 64 0.31 6.77 -16.18
CA ARG A 64 0.46 8.13 -16.71
C ARG A 64 0.27 9.21 -15.65
N LEU A 65 -0.60 8.97 -14.67
CA LEU A 65 -0.82 9.87 -13.53
C LEU A 65 0.07 9.50 -12.35
N ARG A 66 0.85 8.41 -12.45
CA ARG A 66 1.61 7.81 -11.35
C ARG A 66 0.74 7.52 -10.12
N HIS A 67 -0.51 7.11 -10.35
CA HIS A 67 -1.50 6.84 -9.31
C HIS A 67 -1.91 5.36 -9.28
N LEU A 68 -2.11 4.83 -8.08
CA LEU A 68 -2.59 3.47 -7.82
C LEU A 68 -3.64 3.51 -6.70
N LEU A 69 -4.75 2.80 -6.90
CA LEU A 69 -5.80 2.66 -5.88
C LEU A 69 -5.69 1.29 -5.20
N LEU A 70 -5.43 1.32 -3.90
CA LEU A 70 -5.31 0.13 -3.06
C LEU A 70 -6.58 -0.04 -2.22
N LEU A 71 -7.07 -1.27 -2.12
CA LEU A 71 -8.18 -1.66 -1.26
C LEU A 71 -7.66 -2.62 -0.19
N SER A 72 -7.87 -2.25 1.07
CA SER A 72 -7.78 -3.14 2.20
C SER A 72 -9.18 -3.60 2.59
N ARG A 73 -9.35 -4.91 2.74
CA ARG A 73 -10.56 -5.54 3.25
C ARG A 73 -10.23 -6.19 4.58
N GLN A 74 -11.10 -5.99 5.54
CA GLN A 74 -10.99 -6.57 6.85
C GLN A 74 -12.37 -6.89 7.37
N ASP A 75 -12.66 -8.18 7.52
CA ASP A 75 -14.00 -8.65 7.88
C ASP A 75 -15.05 -8.00 6.95
N ASP A 76 -15.94 -7.14 7.47
CA ASP A 76 -16.96 -6.43 6.69
C ASP A 76 -16.55 -5.00 6.28
N ASP A 77 -15.40 -4.52 6.79
CA ASP A 77 -14.88 -3.18 6.53
C ASP A 77 -13.98 -3.14 5.29
N LYS A 78 -14.05 -2.00 4.60
CA LYS A 78 -13.29 -1.72 3.38
C LYS A 78 -12.70 -0.32 3.46
N HIS A 79 -11.38 -0.24 3.30
CA HIS A 79 -10.66 1.03 3.23
C HIS A 79 -9.94 1.14 1.89
N LYS A 80 -10.08 2.30 1.24
CA LYS A 80 -9.38 2.61 0.00
C LYS A 80 -8.30 3.64 0.25
N PHE A 81 -7.18 3.46 -0.42
CA PHE A 81 -6.04 4.34 -0.34
C PHE A 81 -5.58 4.70 -1.75
N LEU A 82 -5.62 5.98 -2.08
CA LEU A 82 -4.96 6.51 -3.26
C LEU A 82 -3.47 6.68 -2.95
N CYS A 83 -2.64 5.90 -3.62
CA CYS A 83 -1.18 6.00 -3.58
C CYS A 83 -0.73 6.72 -4.85
N GLY A 84 -0.01 7.83 -4.73
CA GLY A 84 0.31 8.65 -5.89
C GLY A 84 1.61 9.43 -5.75
N HIS A 85 2.00 10.12 -6.82
CA HIS A 85 3.11 11.06 -6.84
C HIS A 85 2.58 12.40 -7.33
N ASP A 86 2.78 13.46 -6.55
CA ASP A 86 2.49 14.82 -6.99
C ASP A 86 3.78 15.54 -7.42
N GLU A 87 3.83 16.86 -7.50
CA GLU A 87 4.97 17.61 -8.04
C GLU A 87 6.34 17.27 -7.40
N ARG A 88 6.37 16.80 -6.14
CA ARG A 88 7.62 16.61 -5.39
C ARG A 88 7.78 15.30 -4.64
N HIS A 89 6.69 14.68 -4.20
CA HIS A 89 6.73 13.55 -3.26
C HIS A 89 5.69 12.50 -3.60
N TRP A 90 5.99 11.26 -3.22
CA TRP A 90 4.95 10.25 -3.10
C TRP A 90 4.00 10.59 -1.95
N PHE A 91 2.74 10.20 -2.08
CA PHE A 91 1.72 10.41 -1.08
C PHE A 91 0.77 9.22 -0.98
N VAL A 92 0.11 9.13 0.18
CA VAL A 92 -1.03 8.24 0.41
C VAL A 92 -2.19 9.05 0.96
N ALA A 93 -3.39 8.82 0.45
CA ALA A 93 -4.63 9.43 0.93
C ALA A 93 -5.72 8.38 1.11
N ALA A 94 -6.42 8.39 2.24
CA ALA A 94 -7.63 7.59 2.42
C ALA A 94 -8.80 8.24 1.66
N VAL A 95 -9.60 7.44 0.93
CA VAL A 95 -10.68 7.90 0.04
C VAL A 95 -11.95 7.08 0.14
#